data_AF-A0A957K808-F1
#
_entry.id   AF-A0A957K808-F1
#
_cell.length_a   1.000
_cell.length_b   1.000
_cell.length_c   1.000
_cell.angle_alpha   90.00
_cell.angle_beta   90.00
_cell.angle_gamma   90.00
#
_symmetry.space_group_name_H-M   'P 1'
#
loop_
_entity.id
_entity.type
_entity.pdbx_description
1 polymer ?
#
loop_
_entity_poly.entity_id
_entity_poly.type
_entity_poly.pdbx_seq_one_letter_code
_entity_poly.pdbx_strand_id
1 'polypeptide(L)'
;MQSQSHFGLERSTHRVNGLNLATFEIGDRRLQTCLLIHGWSSSAYAMSPLMAFLCQRFYCVAVDLPGYGDSDPLPERVTIAAYADILAG
;
A
#
# COMPACT_ATOMS: atom_id res chain seq x y z
N MET A 1 -7.74 -10.02 -18.83
CA MET A 1 -6.68 -8.98 -18.72
C MET A 1 -5.73 -9.47 -17.64
N GLN A 2 -4.59 -10.06 -18.04
CA GLN A 2 -3.77 -10.92 -17.17
C GLN A 2 -2.86 -10.10 -16.25
N SER A 3 -2.81 -10.56 -15.00
CA SER A 3 -1.97 -10.09 -13.89
C SER A 3 -0.48 -10.02 -14.28
N GLN A 4 0.14 -8.86 -14.11
CA GLN A 4 1.60 -8.72 -14.19
C GLN A 4 2.19 -8.74 -12.77
N SER A 5 2.45 -9.92 -12.22
CA SER A 5 3.20 -10.09 -10.98
C SER A 5 4.71 -10.05 -11.25
N HIS A 6 5.28 -8.85 -11.39
CA HIS A 6 6.71 -8.73 -11.70
C HIS A 6 7.64 -9.00 -10.49
N PHE A 7 7.14 -9.32 -9.29
CA PHE A 7 7.98 -9.57 -8.11
C PHE A 7 7.36 -10.51 -7.03
N GLY A 8 6.34 -11.29 -7.37
CA GLY A 8 5.59 -12.06 -6.35
C GLY A 8 4.83 -11.18 -5.36
N LEU A 9 4.60 -9.90 -5.72
CA LEU A 9 3.75 -8.98 -4.96
C LEU A 9 2.30 -9.43 -5.09
N GLU A 10 1.67 -9.73 -3.97
CA GLU A 10 0.25 -10.05 -3.90
C GLU A 10 -0.53 -8.74 -3.72
N ARG A 11 -1.45 -8.45 -4.65
CA ARG A 11 -2.36 -7.31 -4.51
C ARG A 11 -3.54 -7.70 -3.62
N SER A 12 -3.83 -6.87 -2.62
CA SER A 12 -5.02 -6.97 -1.80
C SER A 12 -5.79 -5.65 -1.80
N THR A 13 -7.05 -5.70 -1.37
CA THR A 13 -7.88 -4.51 -1.17
C THR A 13 -8.38 -4.52 0.27
N HIS A 14 -8.14 -3.44 1.01
CA HIS A 14 -8.56 -3.28 2.39
C HIS A 14 -9.60 -2.17 2.48
N ARG A 15 -10.72 -2.44 3.16
CA ARG A 15 -11.78 -1.44 3.34
C ARG A 15 -11.59 -0.71 4.67
N VAL A 16 -11.34 0.60 4.60
CA VAL A 16 -11.09 1.47 5.76
C VAL A 16 -11.95 2.71 5.66
N ASN A 17 -12.75 3.01 6.69
CA ASN A 17 -13.64 4.18 6.75
C ASN A 17 -14.52 4.35 5.50
N GLY A 18 -14.97 3.24 4.93
CA GLY A 18 -15.81 3.20 3.74
C GLY A 18 -15.08 3.27 2.39
N LEU A 19 -13.76 3.51 2.40
CA LEU A 19 -12.90 3.56 1.22
C LEU A 19 -12.22 2.22 0.96
N ASN A 20 -12.02 1.87 -0.30
CA ASN A 20 -11.18 0.73 -0.69
C ASN A 20 -9.75 1.21 -0.93
N LEU A 21 -8.81 0.66 -0.16
CA LEU A 21 -7.38 0.91 -0.33
C LEU A 21 -6.70 -0.29 -0.97
N ALA A 22 -5.97 -0.05 -2.05
CA ALA A 22 -5.14 -1.07 -2.66
C ALA A 22 -3.82 -1.21 -1.90
N THR A 23 -3.43 -2.45 -1.61
CA THR A 23 -2.14 -2.79 -1.03
C THR A 23 -1.41 -3.83 -1.85
N PHE A 24 -0.10 -3.84 -1.74
CA PHE A 24 0.80 -4.82 -2.33
C PHE A 24 1.64 -5.42 -1.22
N GLU A 25 1.66 -6.74 -1.15
CA GLU A 25 2.14 -7.47 0.02
C GLU A 25 3.18 -8.52 -0.39
N ILE A 26 4.21 -8.71 0.44
CA ILE A 26 5.24 -9.73 0.24
C ILE A 26 5.93 -10.09 1.56
N GLY A 27 6.36 -11.35 1.69
CA GLY A 27 7.08 -11.87 2.85
C GLY A 27 6.20 -12.70 3.78
N ASP A 28 6.80 -13.21 4.87
CA ASP A 28 6.12 -14.08 5.83
C ASP A 28 5.27 -13.25 6.81
N ARG A 29 3.94 -13.41 6.76
CA ARG A 29 2.94 -12.73 7.62
C ARG A 29 3.16 -12.91 9.13
N ARG A 30 4.02 -13.85 9.57
CA ARG A 30 4.40 -14.04 10.98
C ARG A 30 5.47 -13.06 11.45
N LEU A 31 6.17 -12.39 10.53
CA LEU A 31 7.18 -11.38 10.85
C LEU A 31 6.54 -10.03 11.15
N GLN A 32 7.29 -9.12 11.78
CA GLN A 32 6.84 -7.76 12.04
C GLN A 32 6.45 -7.06 10.73
N THR A 33 5.30 -6.39 10.74
CA THR A 33 4.82 -5.64 9.58
C THR A 33 5.63 -4.37 9.37
N CYS A 34 6.07 -4.16 8.12
CA CYS A 34 6.64 -2.90 7.65
C CYS A 34 5.65 -2.29 6.65
N LEU A 35 5.02 -1.17 7.04
CA LEU A 35 4.15 -0.40 6.16
C LEU A 35 4.99 0.60 5.36
N LEU A 36 4.92 0.53 4.03
CA LEU A 36 5.62 1.42 3.11
C LEU A 36 4.63 2.40 2.50
N ILE A 37 4.91 3.69 2.65
CA ILE A 37 4.06 4.78 2.18
C ILE A 37 4.82 5.55 1.08
N HIS A 38 4.23 5.68 -0.10
CA HIS A 38 4.82 6.43 -1.20
C HIS A 38 4.61 7.95 -1.05
N GLY A 39 5.37 8.73 -1.83
CA GLY A 39 5.25 10.19 -1.88
C GLY A 39 4.28 10.71 -2.95
N TRP A 40 4.24 12.02 -3.14
CA TRP A 40 3.39 12.69 -4.13
C TRP A 40 3.68 12.23 -5.58
N SER A 41 2.63 12.11 -6.40
CA SER A 41 2.72 11.71 -7.81
C SER A 41 3.40 10.34 -8.02
N SER A 42 3.16 9.41 -7.11
CA SER A 42 3.70 8.05 -7.12
C SER A 42 2.61 7.01 -6.80
N SER A 43 2.99 5.76 -6.62
CA SER A 43 2.12 4.66 -6.19
C SER A 43 2.93 3.65 -5.38
N ALA A 44 2.26 2.68 -4.77
CA ALA A 44 2.87 1.55 -4.05
C ALA A 44 3.90 0.81 -4.91
N TYR A 45 3.76 0.81 -6.24
CA TYR A 45 4.72 0.21 -7.16
C TYR A 45 6.15 0.77 -7.00
N ALA A 46 6.29 2.06 -6.68
CA ALA A 46 7.60 2.68 -6.45
C ALA A 46 8.35 2.09 -5.25
N MET A 47 7.63 1.43 -4.33
CA MET A 47 8.23 0.76 -3.16
C MET A 47 8.74 -0.64 -3.48
N SER A 48 8.42 -1.22 -4.64
CA SER A 48 8.76 -2.61 -4.96
C SER A 48 10.24 -2.98 -4.83
N PRO A 49 11.23 -2.10 -5.20
CA PRO A 49 12.63 -2.44 -4.99
C PRO A 49 13.00 -2.54 -3.51
N LEU A 50 12.46 -1.65 -2.67
CA LEU A 50 12.68 -1.69 -1.22
C LEU A 50 12.03 -2.92 -0.59
N MET A 51 10.81 -3.25 -1.02
CA MET A 51 10.08 -4.42 -0.52
C MET A 51 10.84 -5.73 -0.78
N ALA A 52 11.48 -5.86 -1.95
CA ALA A 52 12.29 -7.04 -2.29
C ALA A 52 13.48 -7.28 -1.34
N PHE A 53 14.04 -6.23 -0.73
CA PHE A 53 15.09 -6.37 0.28
C PHE A 53 14.53 -6.55 1.69
N LEU A 54 13.50 -5.78 2.05
CA LEU A 54 12.94 -5.77 3.40
C LEU A 54 12.15 -7.05 3.72
N CYS A 55 11.57 -7.72 2.72
CA CYS A 55 10.77 -8.93 2.92
C CYS A 55 11.53 -10.11 3.53
N GLN A 56 12.86 -10.06 3.51
CA GLN A 56 13.72 -11.05 4.16
C GLN A 56 13.65 -10.99 5.70
N ARG A 57 13.17 -9.87 6.26
CA ARG A 57 13.12 -9.62 7.72
C ARG A 57 11.78 -9.11 8.22
N PHE A 58 10.92 -8.62 7.31
CA PHE A 58 9.63 -8.05 7.63
C PHE A 58 8.55 -8.64 6.71
N TYR A 59 7.32 -8.60 7.17
CA TYR A 59 6.18 -8.69 6.26
C TYR A 59 5.92 -7.29 5.69
N CYS A 60 6.15 -7.11 4.40
CA CYS A 60 6.06 -5.80 3.75
C CYS A 60 4.67 -5.58 3.20
N VAL A 61 4.10 -4.41 3.49
CA VAL A 61 2.83 -3.94 2.93
C VAL A 61 3.07 -2.55 2.37
N ALA A 62 2.96 -2.37 1.05
CA ALA A 62 2.94 -1.06 0.43
C ALA A 62 1.49 -0.68 0.11
N VAL A 63 1.11 0.56 0.40
CA VAL A 63 -0.24 1.08 0.22
C VAL A 63 -0.27 2.15 -0.86
N ASP A 64 -1.29 2.10 -1.73
CA ASP A 64 -1.66 3.25 -2.54
C ASP A 64 -2.45 4.22 -1.66
N LEU A 65 -1.93 5.44 -1.45
CA LEU A 65 -2.65 6.47 -0.70
C LEU A 65 -3.99 6.79 -1.39
N PRO A 66 -5.03 7.20 -0.65
CA PRO A 66 -6.31 7.57 -1.25
C PRO A 66 -6.16 8.53 -2.44
N GLY A 67 -6.74 8.17 -3.58
CA GLY A 67 -6.67 8.93 -4.84
C GLY A 67 -5.44 8.66 -5.70
N TYR A 68 -4.58 7.71 -5.30
CA TYR A 68 -3.46 7.20 -6.09
C TYR A 68 -3.64 5.72 -6.43
N GLY A 69 -2.98 5.29 -7.50
CA GLY A 69 -2.98 3.91 -7.95
C GLY A 69 -4.40 3.35 -8.07
N ASP A 70 -4.66 2.25 -7.36
CA ASP A 70 -5.96 1.57 -7.37
C ASP A 70 -6.83 1.87 -6.12
N SER A 71 -6.45 2.87 -5.30
CA SER A 71 -7.22 3.26 -4.11
C SER A 71 -8.31 4.28 -4.43
N ASP A 72 -9.44 4.18 -3.73
CA ASP A 72 -10.50 5.19 -3.80
C ASP A 72 -9.97 6.58 -3.37
N PRO A 73 -10.45 7.68 -3.96
CA PRO A 73 -10.12 9.02 -3.52
C PRO A 73 -10.80 9.38 -2.20
N LEU A 74 -10.20 10.29 -1.43
CA LEU A 74 -10.90 10.92 -0.31
C LEU A 74 -12.10 11.73 -0.82
N PRO A 75 -13.25 11.71 -0.14
CA PRO A 75 -14.42 12.50 -0.53
C PRO A 75 -14.22 14.00 -0.29
N GLU A 76 -13.32 14.37 0.61
CA GLU A 76 -13.02 15.74 1.01
C GLU A 76 -11.58 16.14 0.63
N ARG A 77 -11.20 17.37 0.97
CA ARG A 77 -9.87 17.90 0.71
C ARG A 77 -8.79 17.04 1.35
N VAL A 78 -7.82 16.64 0.54
CA VAL A 78 -6.62 15.93 0.99
C VAL A 78 -5.80 16.81 1.95
N THR A 79 -5.47 16.24 3.10
CA THR A 79 -4.47 16.77 4.05
C THR A 79 -3.58 15.62 4.54
N ILE A 80 -2.40 15.94 5.07
CA ILE A 80 -1.51 14.92 5.66
C ILE A 80 -2.21 14.21 6.83
N ALA A 81 -2.95 14.96 7.66
CA ALA A 81 -3.72 14.40 8.76
C ALA A 81 -4.78 13.41 8.25
N ALA A 82 -5.53 13.78 7.20
CA ALA A 82 -6.53 12.89 6.60
C ALA A 82 -5.92 11.57 6.08
N TYR A 83 -4.70 11.60 5.50
CA TYR A 83 -4.00 10.36 5.15
C TYR A 83 -3.59 9.54 6.38
N ALA A 84 -3.06 10.20 7.41
CA ALA A 84 -2.66 9.52 8.64
C ALA A 84 -3.84 8.84 9.32
N ASP A 85 -4.99 9.51 9.41
CA ASP A 85 -6.21 8.97 10.01
C ASP A 85 -6.70 7.73 9.26
N ILE A 86 -6.72 7.78 7.91
CA ILE A 86 -7.09 6.62 7.09
C ILE A 86 -6.12 5.45 7.25
N LEU A 87 -4.82 5.70 7.41
CA LEU A 87 -3.84 4.63 7.62
C LEU A 87 -3.85 4.05 9.04
N ALA A 88 -4.31 4.83 10.03
CA ALA A 88 -4.42 4.41 11.42
C ALA A 88 -5.61 3.47 11.67
N GLY A 89 -6.67 3.56 10.84
CA GLY A 89 -7.89 2.74 10.94
C GLY A 89 -9.04 3.47 11.61
#